data_AF-A0A914NWM2-F1
#
_entry.id   AF-A0A914NWM2-F1
#
_cell.length_a   1.000
_cell.length_b   1.000
_cell.length_c   1.000
_cell.angle_alpha   90.00
_cell.angle_beta   90.00
_cell.angle_gamma   90.00
#
_symmetry.space_group_name_H-M   'P 1'
#
loop_
_entity.id
_entity.type
_entity.pdbx_description
1 polymer ?
#
loop_
_entity_poly.entity_id
_entity_poly.type
_entity_poly.pdbx_seq_one_letter_code
_entity_poly.pdbx_strand_id
1 'polypeptide(L)'
;MGQVPRYEQRLKCLCTIRSFQDRCSEIRPGILAISRASHTLCNSKRLIQFLALILAVGNILNEGKRLGNCYGFTISSIDQIPSVRSTIRPDRNLLHFLVETIEHNWPDLFNLKREMNSVLEASKVDRQQIEKELFQLEKAIFELNEELNYYQKKFEESNNLEEGKEEEKKKLY
;
A
#
# COMPACT_ATOMS: atom_id res chain seq x y z
N MET A 1 -21.90 -33.93 -20.63
CA MET A 1 -21.47 -33.23 -19.40
C MET A 1 -22.67 -33.08 -18.47
N GLY A 2 -23.21 -34.21 -17.99
CA GLY A 2 -24.50 -34.27 -17.29
C GLY A 2 -24.38 -34.37 -15.77
N GLN A 3 -25.33 -33.73 -15.08
CA GLN A 3 -25.83 -34.01 -13.72
C GLN A 3 -25.05 -33.56 -12.47
N VAL A 4 -24.13 -32.58 -12.56
CA VAL A 4 -23.71 -31.84 -11.34
C VAL A 4 -24.42 -30.49 -11.29
N PRO A 5 -25.34 -30.25 -10.33
CA PRO A 5 -26.01 -28.95 -10.21
C PRO A 5 -24.98 -27.86 -9.87
N ARG A 6 -25.13 -26.69 -10.51
CA ARG A 6 -24.25 -25.52 -10.34
C ARG A 6 -22.75 -25.84 -10.49
N TYR A 7 -22.41 -26.70 -11.43
CA TYR A 7 -21.04 -27.16 -11.67
C TYR A 7 -20.03 -26.00 -11.85
N GLU A 8 -20.40 -24.96 -12.62
CA GLU A 8 -19.54 -23.81 -12.89
C GLU A 8 -19.21 -23.04 -11.61
N GLN A 9 -20.20 -22.82 -10.75
CA GLN A 9 -20.04 -22.10 -9.48
C GLN A 9 -19.23 -22.91 -8.48
N ARG A 10 -19.42 -24.24 -8.43
CA ARG A 10 -18.60 -25.14 -7.61
C ARG A 10 -17.13 -25.15 -8.05
N LEU A 11 -16.88 -25.15 -9.37
CA LEU A 11 -15.52 -25.03 -9.90
C LEU A 11 -14.88 -23.69 -9.53
N LYS A 12 -15.62 -22.58 -9.70
CA LYS A 12 -15.15 -21.24 -9.30
C LYS A 12 -14.80 -21.21 -7.82
N CYS A 13 -15.67 -21.73 -6.95
CA CYS A 13 -15.41 -21.82 -5.51
C CYS A 13 -14.14 -22.65 -5.22
N LEU A 14 -13.99 -23.82 -5.87
CA LEU A 14 -12.82 -24.68 -5.66
C LEU A 14 -11.51 -23.99 -6.09
N CYS A 15 -11.53 -23.31 -7.24
CA CYS A 15 -10.40 -22.51 -7.72
C CYS A 15 -10.06 -21.37 -6.76
N THR A 16 -11.07 -20.65 -6.26
CA THR A 16 -10.90 -19.59 -5.28
C THR A 16 -10.27 -20.13 -4.00
N ILE A 17 -10.84 -21.20 -3.40
CA ILE A 17 -10.31 -21.80 -2.17
C ILE A 17 -8.84 -22.20 -2.33
N ARG A 18 -8.49 -22.79 -3.47
CA ARG A 18 -7.13 -23.23 -3.75
C ARG A 18 -6.15 -22.08 -3.96
N SER A 19 -6.55 -21.03 -4.69
CA SER A 19 -5.64 -19.94 -5.09
C SER A 19 -5.62 -18.76 -4.10
N PHE A 20 -6.57 -18.68 -3.17
CA PHE A 20 -6.74 -17.54 -2.27
C PHE A 20 -5.49 -17.23 -1.46
N GLN A 21 -4.90 -18.25 -0.83
CA GLN A 21 -3.73 -18.07 0.02
C GLN A 21 -2.51 -17.57 -0.76
N ASP A 22 -2.30 -18.07 -1.97
CA ASP A 22 -1.18 -17.67 -2.83
C ASP A 22 -1.34 -16.21 -3.28
N ARG A 23 -2.53 -15.85 -3.75
CA ARG A 23 -2.88 -14.49 -4.17
C ARG A 23 -2.74 -13.49 -3.03
N CYS A 24 -3.21 -13.83 -1.83
CA CYS A 24 -3.01 -12.99 -0.64
C CYS A 24 -1.52 -12.85 -0.28
N SER A 25 -0.74 -13.92 -0.40
CA SER A 25 0.69 -13.90 -0.09
C SER A 25 1.49 -13.06 -1.09
N GLU A 26 1.04 -12.96 -2.34
CA GLU A 26 1.65 -12.16 -3.40
C GLU A 26 1.51 -10.65 -3.15
N ILE A 27 0.32 -10.18 -2.74
CA ILE A 27 0.07 -8.74 -2.52
C ILE A 27 0.52 -8.23 -1.15
N ARG A 28 0.57 -9.12 -0.15
CA ARG A 28 0.95 -8.80 1.23
C ARG A 28 2.30 -8.05 1.36
N PRO A 29 3.41 -8.47 0.72
CA PRO A 29 4.67 -7.75 0.83
C PRO A 29 4.59 -6.31 0.30
N GLY A 30 3.82 -6.07 -0.78
CA GLY A 30 3.61 -4.73 -1.32
C GLY A 30 2.90 -3.81 -0.33
N ILE A 31 1.83 -4.29 0.30
CA ILE A 31 1.10 -3.55 1.33
C ILE A 31 2.00 -3.25 2.54
N LEU A 32 2.77 -4.23 3.00
CA LEU A 32 3.70 -4.06 4.12
C LEU A 32 4.82 -3.07 3.79
N ALA A 33 5.35 -3.10 2.56
CA ALA A 33 6.35 -2.15 2.10
C ALA A 33 5.83 -0.72 2.13
N ILE A 34 4.62 -0.48 1.59
CA ILE A 34 3.97 0.84 1.62
C ILE A 34 3.73 1.29 3.06
N SER A 35 3.17 0.42 3.92
CA SER A 35 2.91 0.74 5.33
C SER A 35 4.20 1.12 6.07
N ARG A 36 5.28 0.34 5.88
CA ARG A 36 6.58 0.60 6.48
C ARG A 36 7.19 1.92 5.98
N ALA A 37 7.10 2.19 4.69
CA ALA A 37 7.58 3.44 4.11
C ALA A 37 6.84 4.65 4.70
N SER A 38 5.51 4.61 4.74
CA SER A 38 4.68 5.66 5.33
C SER A 38 5.05 5.91 6.79
N HIS A 39 5.19 4.84 7.59
CA HIS A 39 5.61 4.97 8.99
C HIS A 39 7.00 5.57 9.13
N THR A 40 7.94 5.19 8.27
CA THR A 40 9.31 5.73 8.28
C THR A 40 9.32 7.22 7.92
N LEU A 41 8.56 7.62 6.91
CA LEU A 41 8.45 9.02 6.48
C LEU A 41 7.86 9.92 7.58
N CYS A 42 6.78 9.48 8.22
CA CYS A 42 6.12 10.28 9.26
C CYS A 42 6.96 10.43 10.54
N ASN A 43 7.80 9.43 10.86
CA ASN A 43 8.52 9.39 12.14
C ASN A 43 10.01 9.73 12.02
N SER A 44 10.54 9.94 10.81
CA SER A 44 11.95 10.26 10.62
C SER A 44 12.26 11.70 11.04
N LYS A 45 12.87 11.84 12.22
CA LYS A 45 13.43 13.12 12.69
C LYS A 45 14.53 13.65 11.75
N ARG A 46 15.29 12.74 11.14
CA ARG A 46 16.37 13.07 10.20
C ARG A 46 15.82 13.69 8.92
N LEU A 47 14.71 13.17 8.41
CA LEU A 47 14.03 13.75 7.24
C LEU A 47 13.54 15.17 7.57
N ILE A 48 12.91 15.37 8.72
CA ILE A 48 12.44 16.70 9.16
C ILE A 48 13.62 17.68 9.26
N GLN A 49 14.73 17.27 9.87
CA GLN A 49 15.93 18.10 9.97
C GLN A 49 16.52 18.44 8.59
N PHE A 50 16.58 17.47 7.68
CA PHE A 50 17.05 17.69 6.31
C PHE A 50 16.16 18.69 5.56
N LEU A 51 14.84 18.54 5.65
CA LEU A 51 13.88 19.47 5.04
C LEU A 51 13.96 20.87 5.66
N ALA A 52 14.16 20.97 6.98
CA ALA A 52 14.35 22.25 7.67
C ALA A 52 15.62 22.96 7.20
N LEU A 53 16.71 22.22 6.99
CA LEU A 53 17.95 22.76 6.43
C LEU A 53 17.73 23.30 5.00
N ILE A 54 17.07 22.54 4.14
CA ILE A 54 16.72 22.99 2.78
C ILE A 54 15.87 24.26 2.83
N LEU A 55 14.88 24.31 3.73
CA LEU A 55 14.03 25.49 3.89
C LEU A 55 14.84 26.72 4.33
N ALA A 56 15.71 26.56 5.33
CA ALA A 56 16.55 27.65 5.82
C ALA A 56 17.48 28.19 4.73
N VAL A 57 18.16 27.30 4.01
CA VAL A 57 19.03 27.68 2.90
C VAL A 57 18.22 28.33 1.76
N GLY A 58 17.05 27.77 1.42
CA GLY A 58 16.17 28.31 0.40
C GLY A 58 15.66 29.72 0.72
N ASN A 59 15.30 29.98 1.98
CA ASN A 59 14.87 31.29 2.46
C ASN A 59 16.00 32.32 2.38
N ILE A 60 17.22 31.95 2.81
CA ILE A 60 18.41 32.84 2.71
C ILE A 60 18.72 33.15 1.24
N LEU A 61 18.75 32.14 0.36
CA LEU A 61 19.07 32.35 -1.05
C LEU A 61 18.03 33.20 -1.80
N ASN A 62 16.79 33.20 -1.31
CA ASN A 62 15.69 33.95 -1.91
C ASN A 62 15.27 35.17 -1.08
N GLU A 63 16.09 35.61 -0.14
CA GLU A 63 15.81 36.78 0.69
C GLU A 63 15.47 38.00 -0.19
N GLY A 64 14.43 38.74 0.18
CA GLY A 64 13.90 39.86 -0.59
C GLY A 64 13.10 39.49 -1.85
N LYS A 65 13.00 38.20 -2.21
CA LYS A 65 12.12 37.71 -3.30
C LYS A 65 10.84 37.12 -2.73
N ARG A 66 9.85 36.91 -3.60
CA ARG A 66 8.57 36.23 -3.27
C ARG A 66 8.76 34.86 -2.60
N LEU A 67 9.90 34.20 -2.82
CA LEU A 67 10.25 32.86 -2.33
C LEU A 67 11.18 32.87 -1.10
N GLY A 68 11.44 34.03 -0.47
CA GLY A 68 12.42 34.15 0.63
C GLY A 68 11.89 33.96 2.05
N ASN A 69 10.58 34.02 2.27
CA ASN A 69 9.94 33.91 3.58
C ASN A 69 8.92 32.76 3.60
N CYS A 70 9.34 31.59 3.12
CA CYS A 70 8.49 30.42 3.05
C CYS A 70 8.49 29.66 4.37
N TYR A 71 7.33 29.08 4.71
CA TYR A 71 7.17 28.16 5.85
C TYR A 71 7.36 26.69 5.43
N GLY A 72 7.42 26.42 4.13
CA GLY A 72 7.56 25.09 3.56
C GLY A 72 7.72 25.16 2.05
N PHE A 73 8.02 24.02 1.45
CA PHE A 73 8.18 23.83 0.01
C PHE A 73 7.58 22.49 -0.41
N THR A 74 7.32 22.32 -1.70
CA THR A 74 6.84 21.05 -2.26
C THR A 74 7.99 20.07 -2.43
N ILE A 75 7.78 18.78 -2.23
CA ILE A 75 8.85 17.76 -2.35
C ILE A 75 9.53 17.80 -3.73
N SER A 76 8.80 18.15 -4.79
CA SER A 76 9.35 18.37 -6.14
C SER A 76 10.44 19.44 -6.23
N SER A 77 10.52 20.38 -5.28
CA SER A 77 11.59 21.37 -5.22
C SER A 77 12.94 20.75 -4.86
N ILE A 78 12.96 19.55 -4.25
CA ILE A 78 14.21 18.84 -3.94
C ILE A 78 14.95 18.47 -5.23
N ASP A 79 14.22 18.10 -6.29
CA ASP A 79 14.80 17.78 -7.60
C ASP A 79 15.44 19.00 -8.28
N GLN A 80 15.08 20.20 -7.84
CA GLN A 80 15.62 21.45 -8.38
C GLN A 80 16.90 21.90 -7.66
N ILE A 81 17.22 21.38 -6.48
CA ILE A 81 18.41 21.78 -5.70
C ILE A 81 19.71 21.67 -6.52
N PRO A 82 19.95 20.59 -7.30
CA PRO A 82 21.18 20.47 -8.09
C PRO A 82 21.30 21.50 -9.23
N SER A 83 20.21 22.18 -9.60
CA SER A 83 20.20 23.21 -10.66
C SER A 83 20.85 24.53 -10.21
N VAL A 84 20.91 24.80 -8.91
CA VAL A 84 21.52 26.01 -8.36
C VAL A 84 23.03 25.83 -8.28
N ARG A 85 23.77 26.52 -9.16
CA ARG A 85 25.24 26.43 -9.23
C ARG A 85 25.93 27.46 -8.33
N SER A 86 27.10 27.09 -7.82
CA SER A 86 27.95 28.03 -7.10
C SER A 86 28.53 29.08 -8.06
N THR A 87 28.61 30.32 -7.61
CA THR A 87 29.25 31.44 -8.33
C THR A 87 30.77 31.44 -8.19
N ILE A 88 31.30 30.71 -7.20
CA ILE A 88 32.75 30.64 -6.90
C ILE A 88 33.38 29.41 -7.56
N ARG A 89 32.68 28.27 -7.53
CA ARG A 89 33.18 26.97 -8.03
C ARG A 89 32.19 26.36 -9.05
N PRO A 90 32.49 26.40 -10.37
CA PRO A 90 31.54 25.99 -11.40
C PRO A 90 31.21 24.49 -11.40
N ASP A 91 32.09 23.67 -10.81
CA ASP A 91 31.93 22.23 -10.60
C ASP A 91 30.96 21.89 -9.45
N ARG A 92 30.56 22.88 -8.64
CA ARG A 92 29.71 22.68 -7.46
C ARG A 92 28.32 23.28 -7.61
N ASN A 93 27.36 22.61 -6.99
CA ASN A 93 25.97 23.06 -6.87
C ASN A 93 25.52 23.08 -5.41
N LEU A 94 24.29 23.53 -5.18
CA LEU A 94 23.71 23.65 -3.84
C LEU A 94 23.65 22.31 -3.10
N LEU A 95 23.44 21.19 -3.81
CA LEU A 95 23.43 19.87 -3.18
C LEU A 95 24.81 19.52 -2.60
N HIS A 96 25.90 19.83 -3.30
CA HIS A 96 27.25 19.63 -2.76
C HIS A 96 27.47 20.44 -1.48
N PHE A 97 27.05 21.71 -1.49
CA PHE A 97 27.12 22.57 -0.30
C PHE A 97 26.30 22.01 0.87
N LEU A 98 25.08 21.51 0.61
CA LEU A 98 24.24 20.90 1.65
C LEU A 98 24.90 19.65 2.23
N VAL A 99 25.46 18.78 1.39
CA VAL A 99 26.14 17.56 1.85
C VAL A 99 27.36 17.89 2.72
N GLU A 100 28.21 18.84 2.30
CA GLU A 100 29.36 19.29 3.11
C GLU A 100 28.91 19.92 4.44
N THR A 101 27.84 20.71 4.42
CA THR A 101 27.27 21.31 5.64
C THR A 101 26.74 20.26 6.60
N ILE A 102 26.08 19.22 6.07
CA ILE A 102 25.59 18.09 6.85
C ILE A 102 26.74 17.29 7.45
N GLU A 103 27.80 17.06 6.68
CA GLU A 103 28.98 16.33 7.14
C GLU A 103 29.67 17.00 8.33
N HIS A 104 29.76 18.33 8.30
CA HIS A 104 30.40 19.07 9.38
C HIS A 104 29.51 19.24 10.62
N ASN A 105 28.23 19.54 10.44
CA ASN A 105 27.35 19.96 11.54
C ASN A 105 26.44 18.85 12.08
N TRP A 106 26.01 17.92 11.22
CA TRP A 106 25.02 16.89 11.56
C TRP A 106 25.31 15.54 10.88
N PRO A 107 26.42 14.87 11.22
CA PRO A 107 26.83 13.63 10.57
C PRO A 107 25.79 12.49 10.70
N ASP A 108 24.91 12.52 11.71
CA ASP A 108 23.82 11.54 11.84
C ASP A 108 22.81 11.59 10.69
N LEU A 109 22.68 12.72 9.96
CA LEU A 109 21.80 12.81 8.79
C LEU A 109 22.25 11.89 7.65
N PHE A 110 23.49 11.41 7.61
CA PHE A 110 23.88 10.40 6.62
C PHE A 110 23.13 9.07 6.78
N ASN A 111 22.65 8.78 8.00
CA ASN A 111 21.79 7.63 8.24
C ASN A 111 20.41 7.77 7.60
N LEU A 112 20.03 8.96 7.11
CA LEU A 112 18.78 9.19 6.38
C LEU A 112 18.68 8.26 5.16
N LYS A 113 19.78 8.06 4.42
CA LYS A 113 19.78 7.17 3.25
C LYS A 113 19.33 5.76 3.63
N ARG A 114 19.76 5.26 4.79
CA ARG A 114 19.38 3.94 5.31
C ARG A 114 17.91 3.90 5.71
N GLU A 115 17.38 4.97 6.32
CA GLU A 115 15.95 5.06 6.64
C GLU A 115 15.09 5.11 5.38
N MET A 116 15.54 5.81 4.34
CA MET A 116 14.80 5.95 3.08
C MET A 116 14.81 4.67 2.22
N ASN A 117 15.53 3.61 2.60
CA ASN A 117 15.48 2.32 1.89
C ASN A 117 14.07 1.73 1.86
N SER A 118 13.27 1.90 2.92
CA SER A 118 11.87 1.43 2.93
C SER A 118 11.03 2.15 1.86
N VAL A 119 11.31 3.43 1.62
CA VAL A 119 10.65 4.25 0.60
C VAL A 119 11.04 3.78 -0.81
N LEU A 120 12.30 3.40 -1.04
CA LEU A 120 12.76 2.84 -2.31
C LEU A 120 12.13 1.48 -2.63
N GLU A 121 11.89 0.65 -1.61
CA GLU A 121 11.16 -0.59 -1.81
C GLU A 121 9.68 -0.33 -2.10
N ALA A 122 9.06 0.60 -1.39
CA ALA A 122 7.67 0.98 -1.65
C ALA A 122 7.47 1.66 -3.01
N SER A 123 8.46 2.40 -3.54
CA SER A 123 8.34 3.07 -4.84
C SER A 123 8.27 2.10 -6.02
N LYS A 124 8.66 0.84 -5.84
CA LYS A 124 8.57 -0.22 -6.85
C LYS A 124 7.19 -0.91 -6.85
N VAL A 125 6.36 -0.64 -5.85
CA VAL A 125 5.06 -1.29 -5.70
C VAL A 125 4.04 -0.63 -6.60
N ASP A 126 3.37 -1.43 -7.44
CA ASP A 126 2.24 -0.96 -8.23
C ASP A 126 0.96 -0.98 -7.40
N ARG A 127 0.53 0.23 -6.97
CA ARG A 127 -0.71 0.42 -6.22
C ARG A 127 -1.94 -0.04 -7.01
N GLN A 128 -1.99 0.21 -8.31
CA GLN A 128 -3.16 -0.12 -9.13
C GLN A 128 -3.32 -1.64 -9.24
N GLN A 129 -2.21 -2.36 -9.37
CA GLN A 129 -2.23 -3.81 -9.39
C GLN A 129 -2.71 -4.39 -8.06
N ILE A 130 -2.25 -3.86 -6.91
CA ILE A 130 -2.72 -4.30 -5.59
C ILE A 130 -4.21 -4.04 -5.41
N GLU A 131 -4.71 -2.86 -5.77
CA GLU A 131 -6.13 -2.52 -5.64
C GLU A 131 -7.01 -3.42 -6.50
N LYS A 132 -6.58 -3.69 -7.73
CA LYS A 132 -7.26 -4.62 -8.63
C LYS A 132 -7.32 -6.04 -8.04
N GLU A 133 -6.21 -6.49 -7.46
CA GLU A 133 -6.11 -7.84 -6.88
C GLU A 133 -6.96 -7.97 -5.61
N LEU A 134 -6.96 -6.96 -4.74
CA LEU A 134 -7.84 -6.89 -3.57
C LEU A 134 -9.31 -6.95 -3.97
N PHE A 135 -9.72 -6.14 -4.95
CA PHE A 135 -11.09 -6.14 -5.45
C PHE A 135 -11.51 -7.51 -5.98
N GLN A 136 -10.62 -8.19 -6.72
CA GLN A 136 -10.90 -9.54 -7.22
C GLN A 136 -11.02 -10.56 -6.10
N LEU A 137 -10.18 -10.47 -5.06
CA LEU A 137 -10.27 -11.34 -3.88
C LEU A 137 -11.57 -11.11 -3.11
N GLU A 138 -11.94 -9.86 -2.85
CA GLU A 138 -13.21 -9.51 -2.20
C GLU A 138 -14.41 -10.05 -2.96
N LYS A 139 -14.42 -9.86 -4.29
CA LYS A 139 -15.46 -10.40 -5.17
C LYS A 139 -15.51 -11.93 -5.10
N ALA A 140 -14.36 -12.60 -5.11
CA ALA A 140 -14.29 -14.05 -5.05
C ALA A 140 -14.80 -14.61 -3.71
N ILE A 141 -14.50 -13.95 -2.59
CA ILE A 141 -15.06 -14.29 -1.27
C ILE A 141 -16.58 -14.08 -1.27
N PHE A 142 -17.06 -12.97 -1.84
CA PHE A 142 -18.49 -12.68 -1.93
C PHE A 142 -19.24 -13.78 -2.71
N GLU A 143 -18.75 -14.15 -3.90
CA GLU A 143 -19.33 -15.22 -4.71
C GLU A 143 -19.32 -16.58 -3.98
N LEU A 144 -18.25 -16.85 -3.22
CA LEU A 144 -18.14 -18.07 -2.42
C LEU A 144 -19.15 -18.10 -1.27
N ASN A 145 -19.36 -16.98 -0.58
CA ASN A 145 -20.36 -16.86 0.49
C ASN A 145 -21.78 -17.02 -0.05
N GLU A 146 -22.09 -16.45 -1.22
CA GLU A 146 -23.39 -16.61 -1.87
C GLU A 146 -23.70 -18.08 -2.19
N GLU A 147 -22.72 -18.82 -2.70
CA GLU A 147 -22.91 -20.26 -2.95
C GLU A 147 -23.02 -21.07 -1.66
N LEU A 148 -22.23 -20.75 -0.62
CA LEU A 148 -22.38 -21.38 0.69
C LEU A 148 -23.78 -21.17 1.27
N ASN A 149 -24.29 -19.93 1.23
CA ASN A 149 -25.63 -19.59 1.69
C ASN A 149 -26.71 -20.35 0.90
N TYR A 150 -26.52 -20.50 -0.42
CA TYR A 150 -27.44 -21.28 -1.24
C TYR A 150 -27.51 -22.75 -0.82
N TYR A 151 -26.35 -23.38 -0.58
CA TYR A 151 -26.31 -24.77 -0.13
C TYR A 151 -26.83 -24.95 1.30
N GLN A 152 -26.61 -23.98 2.19
CA GLN A 152 -27.17 -23.99 3.55
C GLN A 152 -28.70 -23.94 3.53
N LYS A 153 -29.29 -22.98 2.82
CA LYS A 153 -30.75 -22.88 2.69
C LYS A 153 -31.36 -24.14 2.10
N LYS A 154 -30.73 -24.68 1.05
CA LYS A 154 -31.20 -25.92 0.42
C LYS A 154 -31.14 -27.12 1.38
N PHE A 155 -30.11 -27.18 2.21
CA PHE A 155 -29.95 -28.23 3.23
C PHE A 155 -31.04 -28.12 4.32
N GLU A 156 -31.33 -26.91 4.78
CA GLU A 156 -32.41 -26.63 5.74
C GLU A 156 -33.79 -26.98 5.17
N GLU A 157 -34.07 -26.61 3.91
CA GLU A 157 -35.30 -26.97 3.21
C GLU A 157 -35.48 -28.49 3.09
N SER A 158 -34.41 -29.24 2.80
CA SER A 158 -34.47 -30.71 2.75
C SER A 158 -34.76 -31.34 4.12
N ASN A 159 -34.14 -30.86 5.20
CA ASN A 159 -34.39 -31.40 6.53
C ASN A 159 -35.83 -31.13 7.01
N ASN A 160 -36.34 -29.91 6.77
CA ASN A 160 -37.72 -29.54 7.13
C ASN A 160 -38.76 -30.37 6.36
N LEU A 161 -38.48 -30.74 5.10
CA LEU A 161 -39.32 -31.62 4.28
C LEU A 161 -39.30 -33.09 4.73
N GLU A 162 -38.21 -33.56 5.33
CA GLU A 162 -38.10 -34.91 5.88
C GLU A 162 -38.83 -35.02 7.23
N GLU A 163 -38.68 -34.03 8.12
CA GLU A 163 -39.39 -33.97 9.41
C GLU A 163 -40.91 -33.89 9.24
N GLY A 164 -41.41 -33.07 8.29
CA GLY A 164 -42.85 -32.97 8.02
C GLY A 164 -43.48 -34.28 7.50
N LYS A 165 -42.72 -35.06 6.73
CA LYS A 165 -43.18 -36.38 6.22
C LYS A 165 -43.19 -37.44 7.32
N GLU A 166 -42.29 -37.37 8.29
CA GLU A 166 -42.30 -38.25 9.46
C GLU A 166 -43.45 -37.94 10.42
N GLU A 167 -43.80 -36.66 10.60
CA GLU A 167 -44.97 -36.25 11.39
C GLU A 167 -46.30 -36.66 10.75
N GLU A 168 -46.43 -36.56 9.42
CA GLU A 168 -47.63 -37.04 8.72
C GLU A 168 -47.79 -38.57 8.82
N LYS A 169 -46.69 -39.33 8.72
CA LYS A 169 -46.73 -40.78 8.94
C LYS A 169 -47.14 -41.15 10.36
N LYS A 170 -46.73 -40.38 11.37
CA LYS A 170 -47.12 -40.60 12.78
C LYS A 170 -48.58 -40.27 13.08
N LYS A 171 -49.25 -39.47 12.24
CA LYS A 171 -50.70 -39.16 12.37
C LYS A 171 -51.62 -40.17 11.66
N LEU A 172 -51.05 -41.06 10.85
CA LEU A 172 -51.80 -42.06 10.06
C LEU A 172 -51.87 -43.45 10.74
N TYR A 173 -51.30 -43.59 11.94
CA TYR A 173 -51.35 -44.75 12.82
C TYR A 173 -51.90 -44.33 14.19
#